data_AF-A0AAV4GBE4-F1
#
_entry.id   AF-A0AAV4GBE4-F1
#
_cell.length_a   1.000
_cell.length_b   1.000
_cell.length_c   1.000
_cell.angle_alpha   90.00
_cell.angle_beta   90.00
_cell.angle_gamma   90.00
#
_symmetry.space_group_name_H-M   'P 1'
#
loop_
_entity.id
_entity.type
_entity.pdbx_description
1 polymer ?
#
loop_
_entity_poly.entity_id
_entity_poly.type
_entity_poly.pdbx_seq_one_letter_code
_entity_poly.pdbx_strand_id
1 'polypeptide(L)'
;MANANQKQAIKRLMFDQEELRLEPVANVSAAPLDEDMFEWHCNIKQDDIIFHLILFFPKDYPYSSPSAEFVPVGFSYNSGATMPGKKGTKICLNIFSDFANIHTEWKNTKGAGWSPGYTVQTVLMNVVAFLAETQSSSGNSGTYNNNLKMSKSFCCKDCGHTYSKPYPELETIQDGKGKGKASKDSKNKTPASAKKESESDKTPQIIDYISKEKFKAQKPDSVNELFGYGLVVSGNFWRPTLTSPCEFLTGRSFYGMKKAVNIVHSVLKEELKLFLPLFIHPDHGSQIKDEFEKTLREVAKIMPKYDPKTSFIEELVLKTIPNLMKMIKEFKAENADRGEGPGESEAKSKPKVKNCDKAETQVKDKTEGKGSASARGASRGRGKTAGKGTKRKAEDDDDQEEVPKSKKAAAAGRGRGRGRGSAAKKQR
;
A
#
# COMPACT_ATOMS: atom_id res chain seq x y z
N MET A 1 -13.55 16.45 -19.12
CA MET A 1 -12.28 15.80 -18.73
C MET A 1 -12.43 14.86 -17.54
N ALA A 2 -13.09 15.26 -16.43
CA ALA A 2 -13.37 14.37 -15.28
C ALA A 2 -13.90 12.97 -15.67
N ASN A 3 -14.78 12.91 -16.68
CA ASN A 3 -15.35 11.69 -17.25
C ASN A 3 -14.29 10.64 -17.70
N ALA A 4 -13.07 11.03 -18.09
CA ALA A 4 -12.03 10.08 -18.50
C ALA A 4 -11.41 9.33 -17.31
N ASN A 5 -11.01 10.05 -16.26
CA ASN A 5 -10.50 9.44 -15.01
C ASN A 5 -11.60 8.61 -14.34
N GLN A 6 -12.83 9.12 -14.31
CA GLN A 6 -13.98 8.40 -13.77
C GLN A 6 -14.24 7.06 -14.49
N LYS A 7 -14.09 7.01 -15.82
CA LYS A 7 -14.19 5.75 -16.59
C LYS A 7 -13.08 4.76 -16.25
N GLN A 8 -11.85 5.23 -16.02
CA GLN A 8 -10.74 4.39 -15.57
C GLN A 8 -10.99 3.86 -14.15
N ALA A 9 -11.46 4.72 -13.25
CA ALA A 9 -11.83 4.34 -11.88
C ALA A 9 -12.94 3.29 -11.84
N ILE A 10 -14.01 3.44 -12.63
CA ILE A 10 -15.06 2.42 -12.78
C ILE A 10 -14.46 1.10 -13.28
N LYS A 11 -13.63 1.13 -14.33
CA LYS A 11 -12.99 -0.09 -14.86
C LYS A 11 -12.12 -0.79 -13.80
N ARG A 12 -11.37 -0.04 -12.99
CA ARG A 12 -10.58 -0.57 -11.89
C ARG A 12 -11.48 -1.14 -10.77
N LEU A 13 -12.55 -0.46 -10.39
CA LEU A 13 -13.52 -0.95 -9.40
C LEU A 13 -14.23 -2.24 -9.86
N MET A 14 -14.53 -2.37 -11.16
CA MET A 14 -15.06 -3.61 -11.73
C MET A 14 -14.05 -4.76 -11.70
N PHE A 15 -12.75 -4.47 -11.86
CA PHE A 15 -11.69 -5.45 -11.67
C PHE A 15 -11.65 -5.92 -10.20
N ASP A 16 -11.60 -4.99 -9.25
CA ASP A 16 -11.56 -5.31 -7.82
C ASP A 16 -12.82 -6.05 -7.34
N GLN A 17 -13.98 -5.81 -7.96
CA GLN A 17 -15.21 -6.55 -7.68
C GLN A 17 -15.11 -8.01 -8.17
N GLU A 18 -14.54 -8.23 -9.35
CA GLU A 18 -14.33 -9.57 -9.90
C GLU A 18 -13.23 -10.32 -9.14
N GLU A 19 -12.16 -9.65 -8.72
CA GLU A 19 -11.13 -10.20 -7.82
C GLU A 19 -11.77 -10.70 -6.52
N LEU A 20 -12.57 -9.87 -5.84
CA LEU A 20 -13.29 -10.27 -4.62
C LEU A 20 -14.30 -11.40 -4.83
N ARG A 21 -14.85 -11.56 -6.05
CA ARG A 21 -15.79 -12.63 -6.40
C ARG A 21 -15.08 -13.95 -6.71
N LEU A 22 -13.81 -13.90 -7.14
CA LEU A 22 -12.98 -15.07 -7.42
C LEU A 22 -12.21 -15.52 -6.17
N GLU A 23 -11.72 -14.58 -5.39
CA GLU A 23 -10.95 -14.78 -4.16
C GLU A 23 -11.62 -14.06 -2.97
N PRO A 24 -12.75 -14.59 -2.46
CA PRO A 24 -13.48 -13.99 -1.35
C PRO A 24 -12.66 -13.99 -0.06
N VAL A 25 -12.80 -12.91 0.72
CA VAL A 25 -12.19 -12.80 2.05
C VAL A 25 -13.10 -13.47 3.08
N ALA A 26 -12.55 -14.39 3.87
CA ALA A 26 -13.30 -15.12 4.89
C ALA A 26 -14.01 -14.17 5.89
N ASN A 27 -15.27 -14.46 6.20
CA ASN A 27 -16.16 -13.64 7.04
C ASN A 27 -16.43 -12.21 6.53
N VAL A 28 -16.14 -11.91 5.25
CA VAL A 28 -16.36 -10.60 4.65
C VAL A 28 -17.24 -10.71 3.40
N SER A 29 -18.09 -9.71 3.20
CA SER A 29 -18.87 -9.52 1.97
C SER A 29 -18.83 -8.06 1.58
N ALA A 30 -18.66 -7.73 0.30
CA ALA A 30 -18.61 -6.34 -0.18
C ALA A 30 -19.19 -6.22 -1.59
N ALA A 31 -19.94 -5.14 -1.84
CA ALA A 31 -20.47 -4.82 -3.16
C ALA A 31 -20.73 -3.30 -3.31
N PRO A 32 -20.62 -2.74 -4.53
CA PRO A 32 -21.14 -1.41 -4.85
C PRO A 32 -22.65 -1.33 -4.63
N LEU A 33 -23.17 -0.11 -4.43
CA LEU A 33 -24.59 0.17 -4.64
C LEU A 33 -24.94 0.08 -6.14
N ASP A 34 -26.15 -0.39 -6.45
CA ASP A 34 -26.66 -0.48 -7.82
C ASP A 34 -26.65 0.88 -8.56
N GLU A 35 -26.81 1.99 -7.83
CA GLU A 35 -26.85 3.35 -8.37
C GLU A 35 -25.49 4.10 -8.35
N ASP A 36 -24.53 3.72 -7.49
CA ASP A 36 -23.19 4.34 -7.44
C ASP A 36 -22.07 3.33 -7.19
N MET A 37 -21.33 3.00 -8.26
CA MET A 37 -20.12 2.17 -8.23
C MET A 37 -19.03 2.69 -7.29
N PHE A 38 -19.09 3.97 -6.86
CA PHE A 38 -18.11 4.59 -5.96
C PHE A 38 -18.51 4.54 -4.48
N GLU A 39 -19.65 3.94 -4.14
CA GLU A 39 -20.07 3.74 -2.76
C GLU A 39 -20.35 2.24 -2.56
N TRP A 40 -19.51 1.56 -1.78
CA TRP A 40 -19.63 0.13 -1.53
C TRP A 40 -20.04 -0.13 -0.10
N HIS A 41 -21.04 -0.98 0.07
CA HIS A 41 -21.43 -1.50 1.37
C HIS A 41 -20.72 -2.82 1.62
N CYS A 42 -20.15 -2.98 2.80
CA CYS A 42 -19.46 -4.19 3.20
C CYS A 42 -19.90 -4.63 4.60
N ASN A 43 -19.80 -5.93 4.86
CA ASN A 43 -20.00 -6.53 6.17
C ASN A 43 -18.75 -7.31 6.53
N ILE A 44 -18.32 -7.18 7.78
CA ILE A 44 -17.29 -8.03 8.39
C ILE A 44 -17.92 -8.69 9.61
N LYS A 45 -17.95 -10.03 9.64
CA LYS A 45 -18.41 -10.78 10.81
C LYS A 45 -17.22 -11.13 11.70
N GLN A 46 -17.30 -10.76 12.99
CA GLN A 46 -16.35 -11.15 14.01
C GLN A 46 -17.14 -11.53 15.27
N ASP A 47 -16.95 -12.76 15.75
CA ASP A 47 -17.81 -13.39 16.75
C ASP A 47 -19.31 -13.26 16.39
N ASP A 48 -20.13 -12.75 17.31
CA ASP A 48 -21.55 -12.45 17.11
C ASP A 48 -21.81 -11.07 16.49
N ILE A 49 -20.77 -10.26 16.21
CA ILE A 49 -20.91 -8.89 15.72
C ILE A 49 -20.77 -8.86 14.19
N ILE A 50 -21.68 -8.14 13.53
CA ILE A 50 -21.56 -7.80 12.11
C ILE A 50 -21.25 -6.30 12.02
N PHE A 51 -20.01 -5.98 11.67
CA PHE A 51 -19.60 -4.61 11.40
C PHE A 51 -20.00 -4.25 9.98
N HIS A 52 -21.09 -3.50 9.84
CA HIS A 52 -21.45 -2.86 8.57
C HIS A 52 -20.59 -1.62 8.36
N LEU A 53 -19.99 -1.51 7.18
CA LEU A 53 -19.11 -0.40 6.81
C LEU A 53 -19.38 0.05 5.38
N ILE A 54 -19.09 1.31 5.10
CA ILE A 54 -19.21 1.90 3.76
C ILE A 54 -17.84 2.39 3.32
N LEU A 55 -17.42 1.96 2.12
CA LEU A 55 -16.24 2.47 1.42
C LEU A 55 -16.66 3.51 0.40
N PHE A 56 -16.06 4.69 0.44
CA PHE A 56 -16.27 5.77 -0.52
C PHE A 56 -15.03 5.94 -1.39
N PHE A 57 -15.17 5.67 -2.69
CA PHE A 57 -14.08 5.76 -3.65
C PHE A 57 -14.05 7.12 -4.35
N PRO A 58 -12.86 7.75 -4.50
CA PRO A 58 -12.76 9.01 -5.22
C PRO A 58 -12.86 8.78 -6.74
N LYS A 59 -13.24 9.82 -7.51
CA LYS A 59 -13.46 9.70 -8.97
C LYS A 59 -12.16 9.55 -9.78
N ASP A 60 -11.00 9.57 -9.13
CA ASP A 60 -9.66 9.30 -9.65
C ASP A 60 -9.00 8.06 -9.01
N TYR A 61 -9.78 7.21 -8.33
CA TYR A 61 -9.34 5.88 -7.89
C TYR A 61 -8.69 5.10 -9.06
N PRO A 62 -7.55 4.40 -8.86
CA PRO A 62 -6.87 4.12 -7.58
C PRO A 62 -5.77 5.12 -7.19
N TYR A 63 -5.63 6.26 -7.89
CA TYR A 63 -4.55 7.22 -7.62
C TYR A 63 -4.67 7.85 -6.21
N SER A 64 -5.91 8.10 -5.76
CA SER A 64 -6.24 8.46 -4.38
C SER A 64 -6.91 7.32 -3.63
N SER A 65 -6.75 7.31 -2.31
CA SER A 65 -7.29 6.29 -1.41
C SER A 65 -8.83 6.39 -1.29
N PRO A 66 -9.52 5.28 -1.00
CA PRO A 66 -10.88 5.35 -0.49
C PRO A 66 -10.92 5.93 0.94
N SER A 67 -12.11 6.36 1.35
CA SER A 67 -12.47 6.60 2.75
C SER A 67 -13.33 5.44 3.26
N ALA A 68 -13.30 5.16 4.56
CA ALA A 68 -14.10 4.09 5.17
C ALA A 68 -14.81 4.55 6.45
N GLU A 69 -16.07 4.16 6.59
CA GLU A 69 -16.92 4.53 7.73
C GLU A 69 -17.68 3.32 8.28
N PHE A 70 -17.62 3.09 9.60
CA PHE A 70 -18.52 2.15 10.28
C PHE A 70 -19.91 2.77 10.46
N VAL A 71 -20.96 1.98 10.21
CA VAL A 71 -22.36 2.42 10.30
C VAL A 71 -23.16 1.37 11.08
N PRO A 72 -23.92 1.74 12.12
CA PRO A 72 -24.29 3.09 12.51
C PRO A 72 -23.20 3.82 13.32
N VAL A 73 -23.33 5.16 13.36
CA VAL A 73 -22.48 6.03 14.20
C VAL A 73 -22.49 5.56 15.65
N GLY A 74 -21.30 5.47 16.25
CA GLY A 74 -21.10 5.05 17.65
C GLY A 74 -20.41 3.69 17.82
N PHE A 75 -20.18 2.93 16.73
CA PHE A 75 -19.25 1.81 16.74
C PHE A 75 -17.91 2.28 17.31
N SER A 76 -17.44 1.60 18.36
CA SER A 76 -16.27 2.01 19.14
C SER A 76 -15.19 0.95 19.08
N TYR A 77 -13.93 1.36 18.92
CA TYR A 77 -12.78 0.48 18.92
C TYR A 77 -11.71 0.97 19.88
N ASN A 78 -10.93 0.05 20.44
CA ASN A 78 -9.82 0.40 21.30
C ASN A 78 -8.64 0.85 20.43
N SER A 79 -8.00 1.97 20.77
CA SER A 79 -6.88 2.59 20.02
C SER A 79 -7.25 3.27 18.69
N GLY A 80 -6.61 4.40 18.41
CA GLY A 80 -6.86 5.22 17.22
C GLY A 80 -7.90 6.32 17.43
N ALA A 81 -7.86 7.34 16.58
CA ALA A 81 -8.85 8.41 16.60
C ALA A 81 -10.18 7.98 15.97
N THR A 82 -11.24 8.71 16.23
CA THR A 82 -12.53 8.60 15.53
C THR A 82 -13.00 9.99 15.13
N MET A 83 -13.66 10.12 13.97
CA MET A 83 -14.35 11.36 13.61
C MET A 83 -15.67 11.08 12.86
N PRO A 84 -16.64 12.01 12.91
CA PRO A 84 -17.85 11.91 12.11
C PRO A 84 -17.52 11.85 10.61
N GLY A 85 -18.21 10.97 9.89
CA GLY A 85 -18.15 10.83 8.44
C GLY A 85 -19.38 11.40 7.72
N LYS A 86 -19.55 11.01 6.46
CA LYS A 86 -20.72 11.31 5.62
C LYS A 86 -21.98 10.58 6.11
N LYS A 87 -21.83 9.34 6.58
CA LYS A 87 -22.90 8.43 7.01
C LYS A 87 -22.62 7.73 8.35
N GLY A 88 -21.35 7.59 8.74
CA GLY A 88 -20.91 6.81 9.88
C GLY A 88 -19.78 7.44 10.70
N THR A 89 -19.00 6.60 11.35
CA THR A 89 -17.76 6.97 12.05
C THR A 89 -16.56 6.55 11.20
N LYS A 90 -15.67 7.49 10.84
CA LYS A 90 -14.49 7.19 10.02
C LYS A 90 -13.49 6.29 10.73
N ILE A 91 -12.87 5.37 9.97
CA ILE A 91 -11.89 4.40 10.47
C ILE A 91 -10.47 4.98 10.44
N CYS A 92 -9.80 5.00 11.59
CA CYS A 92 -8.42 5.49 11.72
C CYS A 92 -7.38 4.42 11.34
N LEU A 93 -7.19 4.22 10.04
CA LEU A 93 -6.16 3.35 9.48
C LEU A 93 -5.31 4.08 8.43
N ASN A 94 -4.01 3.78 8.38
CA ASN A 94 -3.05 4.45 7.50
C ASN A 94 -3.30 4.19 5.99
N ILE A 95 -4.00 3.11 5.65
CA ILE A 95 -4.43 2.80 4.28
C ILE A 95 -5.46 3.80 3.75
N PHE A 96 -6.18 4.49 4.65
CA PHE A 96 -7.07 5.60 4.32
C PHE A 96 -6.37 6.94 4.58
N SER A 97 -6.62 7.93 3.72
CA SER A 97 -6.03 9.27 3.91
C SER A 97 -6.79 10.15 4.92
N ASP A 98 -7.89 9.65 5.49
CA ASP A 98 -8.80 10.37 6.40
C ASP A 98 -8.10 11.00 7.62
N PHE A 99 -7.13 10.30 8.19
CA PHE A 99 -6.42 10.73 9.41
C PHE A 99 -4.97 11.17 9.14
N ALA A 100 -4.55 11.31 7.88
CA ALA A 100 -3.17 11.65 7.50
C ALA A 100 -2.70 13.05 7.95
N ASN A 101 -3.62 13.91 8.40
CA ASN A 101 -3.30 15.21 9.02
C ASN A 101 -3.13 15.13 10.54
N ILE A 102 -3.67 14.08 11.18
CA ILE A 102 -3.52 13.79 12.61
C ILE A 102 -2.24 12.96 12.81
N HIS A 103 -2.11 11.87 12.05
CA HIS A 103 -0.96 10.97 12.09
C HIS A 103 0.10 11.36 11.05
N THR A 104 0.84 12.44 11.35
CA THR A 104 1.90 12.95 10.46
C THR A 104 3.09 12.01 10.32
N GLU A 105 3.33 11.14 11.31
CA GLU A 105 4.36 10.11 11.35
C GLU A 105 4.22 9.07 10.22
N TRP A 106 2.98 8.83 9.74
CA TRP A 106 2.73 7.91 8.62
C TRP A 106 3.30 8.42 7.29
N LYS A 107 3.49 9.74 7.13
CA LYS A 107 3.90 10.36 5.85
C LYS A 107 5.27 9.88 5.36
N ASN A 108 6.19 9.62 6.30
CA ASN A 108 7.59 9.29 6.00
C ASN A 108 7.91 7.79 6.14
N THR A 109 6.91 6.94 6.42
CA THR A 109 7.13 5.51 6.62
C THR A 109 7.05 4.78 5.27
N LYS A 110 8.19 4.23 4.80
CA LYS A 110 8.29 3.51 3.51
C LYS A 110 7.32 2.32 3.50
N GLY A 111 6.52 2.20 2.43
CA GLY A 111 5.52 1.12 2.26
C GLY A 111 4.27 1.19 3.17
N ALA A 112 4.16 2.15 4.09
CA ALA A 112 2.99 2.26 4.96
C ALA A 112 1.89 3.15 4.36
N GLY A 113 0.63 2.76 4.52
CA GLY A 113 -0.55 3.48 4.01
C GLY A 113 -0.77 3.36 2.50
N TRP A 114 -1.73 4.11 1.94
CA TRP A 114 -2.24 3.88 0.57
C TRP A 114 -1.16 3.74 -0.51
N SER A 115 -1.31 2.70 -1.33
CA SER A 115 -0.71 2.55 -2.64
C SER A 115 -1.82 2.34 -3.68
N PRO A 116 -1.73 2.92 -4.89
CA PRO A 116 -2.61 2.57 -6.01
C PRO A 116 -2.54 1.09 -6.41
N GLY A 117 -1.49 0.39 -5.97
CA GLY A 117 -1.34 -1.05 -6.13
C GLY A 117 -2.22 -1.90 -5.20
N TYR A 118 -2.89 -1.31 -4.21
CA TYR A 118 -3.81 -2.03 -3.33
C TYR A 118 -5.20 -2.15 -3.95
N THR A 119 -5.89 -3.23 -3.61
CA THR A 119 -7.24 -3.56 -4.10
C THR A 119 -8.27 -3.46 -2.97
N VAL A 120 -9.56 -3.51 -3.31
CA VAL A 120 -10.63 -3.57 -2.29
C VAL A 120 -10.47 -4.79 -1.39
N GLN A 121 -10.00 -5.93 -1.91
CA GLN A 121 -9.61 -7.10 -1.12
C GLN A 121 -8.51 -6.76 -0.10
N THR A 122 -7.46 -6.05 -0.53
CA THR A 122 -6.38 -5.56 0.35
C THR A 122 -6.92 -4.63 1.44
N VAL A 123 -7.84 -3.71 1.08
CA VAL A 123 -8.48 -2.78 2.04
C VAL A 123 -9.27 -3.54 3.10
N LEU A 124 -10.11 -4.48 2.69
CA LEU A 124 -10.94 -5.27 3.60
C LEU A 124 -10.09 -6.11 4.55
N MET A 125 -9.02 -6.75 4.05
CA MET A 125 -8.06 -7.49 4.89
C MET A 125 -7.41 -6.60 5.96
N ASN A 126 -7.08 -5.34 5.65
CA ASN A 126 -6.54 -4.39 6.63
C ASN A 126 -7.59 -4.02 7.69
N VAL A 127 -8.87 -3.88 7.33
CA VAL A 127 -9.94 -3.61 8.29
C VAL A 127 -10.24 -4.83 9.17
N VAL A 128 -10.17 -6.05 8.62
CA VAL A 128 -10.29 -7.30 9.40
C VAL A 128 -9.17 -7.42 10.43
N ALA A 129 -7.91 -7.21 10.04
CA ALA A 129 -6.77 -7.24 10.96
C ALA A 129 -6.92 -6.18 12.07
N PHE A 130 -7.32 -4.96 11.71
CA PHE A 130 -7.61 -3.89 12.67
C PHE A 130 -8.73 -4.25 13.66
N LEU A 131 -9.83 -4.85 13.21
CA LEU A 131 -10.90 -5.29 14.10
C LEU A 131 -10.45 -6.44 15.01
N ALA A 132 -9.61 -7.36 14.52
CA ALA A 132 -9.03 -8.41 15.35
C ALA A 132 -8.14 -7.85 16.48
N GLU A 133 -7.31 -6.85 16.19
CA GLU A 133 -6.44 -6.18 17.18
C GLU A 133 -7.25 -5.33 18.18
N THR A 134 -8.27 -4.60 17.71
CA THR A 134 -8.95 -3.57 18.51
C THR A 134 -10.22 -4.03 19.22
N GLN A 135 -10.84 -5.13 18.79
CA GLN A 135 -12.09 -5.68 19.37
C GLN A 135 -11.86 -6.94 20.24
N SER A 136 -10.61 -7.29 20.56
CA SER A 136 -10.29 -8.51 21.31
C SER A 136 -11.14 -8.67 22.58
N SER A 137 -11.84 -9.80 22.67
CA SER A 137 -12.93 -10.04 23.64
C SER A 137 -12.48 -10.07 25.11
N SER A 138 -11.15 -10.04 25.33
CA SER A 138 -10.47 -10.00 26.64
C SER A 138 -10.29 -8.59 27.22
N GLY A 139 -10.42 -7.52 26.42
CA GLY A 139 -10.01 -6.17 26.83
C GLY A 139 -11.08 -5.32 27.52
N ASN A 140 -12.31 -5.30 26.99
CA ASN A 140 -13.38 -4.43 27.52
C ASN A 140 -14.79 -4.95 27.13
N SER A 141 -15.48 -5.59 28.09
CA SER A 141 -16.82 -6.15 27.87
C SER A 141 -17.88 -5.08 27.54
N GLY A 142 -17.68 -3.83 27.96
CA GLY A 142 -18.60 -2.72 27.65
C GLY A 142 -18.63 -2.40 26.16
N THR A 143 -17.46 -2.26 25.54
CA THR A 143 -17.33 -1.96 24.10
C THR A 143 -17.92 -3.06 23.24
N TYR A 144 -17.59 -4.33 23.53
CA TYR A 144 -18.14 -5.49 22.82
C TYR A 144 -19.67 -5.53 22.90
N ASN A 145 -20.24 -5.42 24.11
CA ASN A 145 -21.69 -5.47 24.30
C ASN A 145 -22.42 -4.30 23.62
N ASN A 146 -21.81 -3.10 23.60
CA ASN A 146 -22.36 -1.96 22.87
C ASN A 146 -22.36 -2.22 21.35
N ASN A 147 -21.23 -2.62 20.79
CA ASN A 147 -21.10 -2.92 19.36
C ASN A 147 -22.03 -4.06 18.92
N LEU A 148 -22.18 -5.11 19.73
CA LEU A 148 -23.12 -6.22 19.50
C LEU A 148 -24.57 -5.75 19.52
N LYS A 149 -24.96 -4.90 20.48
CA LYS A 149 -26.30 -4.30 20.54
C LYS A 149 -26.58 -3.44 19.32
N MET A 150 -25.62 -2.58 18.94
CA MET A 150 -25.73 -1.72 17.76
C MET A 150 -25.91 -2.56 16.50
N SER A 151 -25.01 -3.51 16.25
CA SER A 151 -25.09 -4.49 15.16
C SER A 151 -26.46 -5.17 15.08
N LYS A 152 -26.98 -5.71 16.20
CA LYS A 152 -28.29 -6.38 16.24
C LYS A 152 -29.49 -5.48 15.97
N SER A 153 -29.40 -4.20 16.35
CA SER A 153 -30.47 -3.20 16.16
C SER A 153 -30.42 -2.45 14.82
N PHE A 154 -29.32 -2.58 14.06
CA PHE A 154 -29.10 -1.76 12.89
C PHE A 154 -29.89 -2.22 11.65
N CYS A 155 -30.41 -1.24 10.91
CA CYS A 155 -31.00 -1.41 9.61
C CYS A 155 -30.46 -0.32 8.68
N CYS A 156 -29.75 -0.71 7.62
CA CYS A 156 -29.21 0.23 6.64
C CYS A 156 -30.30 0.68 5.66
N LYS A 157 -30.49 1.99 5.53
CA LYS A 157 -31.53 2.56 4.65
C LYS A 157 -31.19 2.48 3.17
N ASP A 158 -29.90 2.49 2.83
CA ASP A 158 -29.43 2.57 1.44
C ASP A 158 -29.39 1.18 0.77
N CYS A 159 -29.02 0.14 1.52
CA CYS A 159 -28.83 -1.21 0.99
C CYS A 159 -29.73 -2.29 1.64
N GLY A 160 -30.58 -1.93 2.60
CA GLY A 160 -31.51 -2.86 3.25
C GLY A 160 -30.87 -3.89 4.20
N HIS A 161 -29.57 -3.79 4.49
CA HIS A 161 -28.87 -4.63 5.47
C HIS A 161 -29.57 -4.63 6.82
N THR A 162 -29.75 -5.80 7.42
CA THR A 162 -30.03 -5.98 8.85
C THR A 162 -29.16 -7.10 9.43
N TYR A 163 -29.12 -7.22 10.75
CA TYR A 163 -28.41 -8.33 11.41
C TYR A 163 -28.90 -9.72 10.99
N SER A 164 -30.21 -9.89 10.80
CA SER A 164 -30.83 -11.17 10.41
C SER A 164 -30.82 -11.41 8.89
N LYS A 165 -30.64 -10.34 8.10
CA LYS A 165 -30.46 -10.40 6.65
C LYS A 165 -29.32 -9.46 6.24
N PRO A 166 -28.04 -9.87 6.44
CA PRO A 166 -26.91 -9.07 6.05
C PRO A 166 -26.93 -8.82 4.55
N TYR A 167 -26.74 -7.56 4.15
CA TYR A 167 -26.54 -7.19 2.74
C TYR A 167 -25.27 -6.33 2.61
N PRO A 168 -24.35 -6.60 1.66
CA PRO A 168 -24.26 -7.82 0.84
C PRO A 168 -24.25 -9.10 1.68
N GLU A 169 -24.63 -10.24 1.08
CA GLU A 169 -24.77 -11.50 1.82
C GLU A 169 -23.40 -12.00 2.29
N LEU A 170 -23.29 -12.31 3.59
CA LEU A 170 -22.12 -12.96 4.16
C LEU A 170 -22.18 -14.47 3.86
N GLU A 171 -21.07 -15.05 3.40
CA GLU A 171 -20.99 -16.50 3.23
C GLU A 171 -21.23 -17.20 4.57
N THR A 172 -22.23 -18.10 4.59
CA THR A 172 -22.52 -18.91 5.77
C THR A 172 -21.47 -20.01 5.89
N ILE A 173 -20.41 -19.74 6.66
CA ILE A 173 -19.48 -20.79 7.09
C ILE A 173 -20.31 -21.82 7.88
N GLN A 174 -20.53 -22.98 7.26
CA GLN A 174 -21.16 -24.12 7.93
C GLN A 174 -20.12 -24.76 8.83
N ASP A 175 -20.25 -24.55 10.14
CA ASP A 175 -19.51 -25.32 11.14
C ASP A 175 -19.67 -26.81 10.84
N GLY A 176 -18.54 -27.51 10.69
CA GLY A 176 -18.46 -28.70 9.86
C GLY A 176 -19.37 -29.86 10.27
N LYS A 177 -20.53 -30.00 9.61
CA LYS A 177 -21.28 -31.27 9.48
C LYS A 177 -22.36 -31.29 8.37
N GLY A 178 -21.91 -31.44 7.13
CA GLY A 178 -22.56 -32.37 6.19
C GLY A 178 -23.62 -31.85 5.19
N LYS A 179 -23.36 -32.22 3.92
CA LYS A 179 -24.31 -32.34 2.78
C LYS A 179 -24.95 -31.04 2.27
N GLY A 180 -24.32 -30.49 1.24
CA GLY A 180 -24.93 -29.43 0.43
C GLY A 180 -26.25 -29.86 -0.21
N LYS A 181 -27.20 -28.92 -0.23
CA LYS A 181 -28.38 -28.92 -1.11
C LYS A 181 -28.37 -27.61 -1.88
N ALA A 182 -28.09 -27.69 -3.19
CA ALA A 182 -28.33 -26.58 -4.09
C ALA A 182 -29.83 -26.29 -4.14
N SER A 183 -30.21 -25.02 -3.94
CA SER A 183 -31.58 -24.57 -4.19
C SER A 183 -31.84 -24.51 -5.70
N LYS A 184 -32.99 -25.04 -6.13
CA LYS A 184 -33.51 -24.94 -7.49
C LYS A 184 -34.56 -23.83 -7.52
N ASP A 185 -34.35 -22.80 -8.33
CA ASP A 185 -35.20 -22.45 -9.48
C ASP A 185 -34.69 -21.14 -10.12
N SER A 186 -34.32 -21.15 -11.42
CA SER A 186 -35.18 -20.89 -12.58
C SER A 186 -35.64 -19.42 -12.70
N LYS A 187 -35.40 -18.65 -13.78
CA LYS A 187 -34.72 -18.88 -15.07
C LYS A 187 -34.30 -17.50 -15.60
N ASN A 188 -33.07 -17.34 -16.09
CA ASN A 188 -32.86 -16.55 -17.31
C ASN A 188 -31.62 -17.08 -18.07
N LYS A 189 -31.76 -17.29 -19.39
CA LYS A 189 -30.74 -17.97 -20.20
C LYS A 189 -29.81 -16.96 -20.87
N THR A 190 -28.56 -16.92 -20.42
CA THR A 190 -27.40 -16.57 -21.26
C THR A 190 -26.26 -17.52 -20.88
N PRO A 191 -25.56 -18.18 -21.83
CA PRO A 191 -24.52 -19.14 -21.47
C PRO A 191 -23.26 -18.43 -21.00
N ALA A 192 -23.15 -18.19 -19.69
CA ALA A 192 -21.89 -17.92 -19.03
C ALA A 192 -21.00 -19.16 -19.18
N SER A 193 -20.14 -19.18 -20.19
CA SER A 193 -19.14 -20.21 -20.35
C SER A 193 -18.20 -20.14 -19.16
N ALA A 194 -18.34 -21.06 -18.22
CA ALA A 194 -17.33 -21.32 -17.20
C ALA A 194 -16.04 -21.73 -17.92
N LYS A 195 -15.17 -20.75 -18.16
CA LYS A 195 -13.83 -21.01 -18.67
C LYS A 195 -13.13 -21.82 -17.58
N LYS A 196 -12.79 -23.08 -17.90
CA LYS A 196 -11.65 -23.72 -17.24
C LYS A 196 -10.50 -22.72 -17.26
N GLU A 197 -9.90 -22.47 -16.12
CA GLU A 197 -8.60 -21.81 -16.04
C GLU A 197 -7.66 -22.55 -17.01
N SER A 198 -7.21 -21.84 -18.04
CA SER A 198 -6.28 -22.40 -18.99
C SER A 198 -4.91 -22.49 -18.33
N GLU A 199 -4.11 -23.47 -18.77
CA GLU A 199 -2.78 -23.75 -18.23
C GLU A 199 -1.81 -22.54 -18.29
N SER A 200 -2.17 -21.52 -19.08
CA SER A 200 -1.58 -20.18 -19.15
C SER A 200 -1.64 -19.33 -17.87
N ASP A 201 -2.57 -19.56 -16.93
CA ASP A 201 -2.59 -18.79 -15.67
C ASP A 201 -1.54 -19.26 -14.65
N LYS A 202 -0.81 -20.36 -14.93
CA LYS A 202 0.33 -20.81 -14.11
C LYS A 202 1.68 -20.20 -14.48
N THR A 203 1.77 -19.48 -15.61
CA THR A 203 3.01 -18.79 -16.00
C THR A 203 3.03 -17.36 -15.43
N PRO A 204 4.17 -16.84 -14.92
CA PRO A 204 4.26 -15.46 -14.44
C PRO A 204 3.81 -14.44 -15.50
N GLN A 205 2.89 -13.55 -15.13
CA GLN A 205 2.32 -12.55 -16.04
C GLN A 205 2.87 -11.16 -15.73
N ILE A 206 3.13 -10.37 -16.78
CA ILE A 206 3.42 -8.94 -16.64
C ILE A 206 2.09 -8.22 -16.41
N ILE A 207 1.98 -7.49 -15.31
CA ILE A 207 0.75 -6.79 -14.89
C ILE A 207 1.12 -5.36 -14.52
N ASP A 208 0.31 -4.39 -14.95
CA ASP A 208 0.39 -3.01 -14.47
C ASP A 208 -0.05 -2.95 -13.00
N TYR A 209 0.86 -2.61 -12.08
CA TYR A 209 0.53 -2.66 -10.65
C TYR A 209 -0.63 -1.72 -10.26
N ILE A 210 -0.83 -0.61 -10.99
CA ILE A 210 -1.87 0.40 -10.73
C ILE A 210 -3.19 -0.02 -11.38
N SER A 211 -3.20 -0.29 -12.69
CA SER A 211 -4.46 -0.55 -13.41
C SER A 211 -4.93 -2.00 -13.32
N LYS A 212 -4.06 -2.91 -12.87
CA LYS A 212 -4.24 -4.38 -12.88
C LYS A 212 -4.41 -4.97 -14.29
N GLU A 213 -4.17 -4.18 -15.34
CA GLU A 213 -4.20 -4.67 -16.71
C GLU A 213 -3.01 -5.61 -16.96
N LYS A 214 -3.33 -6.87 -17.33
CA LYS A 214 -2.36 -7.86 -17.83
C LYS A 214 -1.79 -7.39 -19.17
N PHE A 215 -0.48 -7.56 -19.36
CA PHE A 215 0.21 -7.32 -20.63
C PHE A 215 -0.41 -8.15 -21.77
N LYS A 216 -0.43 -7.58 -22.97
CA LYS A 216 -0.88 -8.24 -24.19
C LYS A 216 0.17 -8.08 -25.28
N ALA A 217 0.53 -9.18 -25.93
CA ALA A 217 1.36 -9.18 -27.12
C ALA A 217 0.56 -8.62 -28.31
N GLN A 218 0.47 -7.29 -28.39
CA GLN A 218 -0.20 -6.55 -29.45
C GLN A 218 0.57 -5.27 -29.78
N LYS A 219 0.35 -4.74 -30.97
CA LYS A 219 0.83 -3.40 -31.32
C LYS A 219 0.09 -2.35 -30.46
N PRO A 220 0.79 -1.41 -29.83
CA PRO A 220 0.17 -0.39 -28.98
C PRO A 220 -0.30 0.78 -29.84
N ASP A 221 -1.51 1.29 -29.57
CA ASP A 221 -2.09 2.41 -30.33
C ASP A 221 -1.48 3.76 -29.95
N SER A 222 -0.88 3.86 -28.76
CA SER A 222 -0.23 5.07 -28.26
C SER A 222 0.76 4.78 -27.14
N VAL A 223 1.53 5.81 -26.74
CA VAL A 223 2.41 5.78 -25.57
C VAL A 223 1.73 5.29 -24.28
N ASN A 224 0.41 5.48 -24.17
CA ASN A 224 -0.36 5.03 -23.01
C ASN A 224 -0.40 3.50 -22.87
N GLU A 225 -0.18 2.76 -23.95
CA GLU A 225 -0.23 1.29 -23.97
C GLU A 225 1.17 0.65 -23.91
N LEU A 226 2.22 1.49 -23.91
CA LEU A 226 3.56 1.02 -23.61
C LEU A 226 3.63 0.56 -22.16
N PHE A 227 4.22 -0.61 -21.94
CA PHE A 227 4.61 -1.11 -20.63
C PHE A 227 6.07 -0.75 -20.40
N GLY A 228 6.40 -0.49 -19.14
CA GLY A 228 7.75 -0.11 -18.77
C GLY A 228 7.97 -0.12 -17.27
N TYR A 229 9.07 0.52 -16.85
CA TYR A 229 9.37 0.78 -15.45
C TYR A 229 9.29 2.28 -15.13
N GLY A 230 8.89 2.58 -13.90
CA GLY A 230 9.16 3.89 -13.31
C GLY A 230 10.62 4.01 -12.89
N LEU A 231 11.22 5.17 -13.12
CA LEU A 231 12.57 5.49 -12.64
C LEU A 231 12.50 6.44 -11.43
N VAL A 232 13.15 6.04 -10.35
CA VAL A 232 13.39 6.85 -9.15
C VAL A 232 14.71 7.59 -9.34
N VAL A 233 14.73 8.88 -8.95
CA VAL A 233 15.95 9.70 -8.92
C VAL A 233 16.29 9.96 -7.46
N SER A 234 17.50 9.58 -7.04
CA SER A 234 17.98 9.74 -5.66
C SER A 234 19.42 10.24 -5.59
N GLY A 235 19.89 10.56 -4.39
CA GLY A 235 21.22 11.13 -4.17
C GLY A 235 21.31 12.63 -4.48
N ASN A 236 22.53 13.16 -4.39
CA ASN A 236 22.79 14.60 -4.53
C ASN A 236 22.84 15.03 -6.00
N PHE A 237 22.46 16.27 -6.31
CA PHE A 237 22.31 16.72 -7.70
C PHE A 237 23.59 16.69 -8.56
N TRP A 238 24.78 16.79 -7.94
CA TRP A 238 26.08 16.61 -8.61
C TRP A 238 26.47 15.14 -8.88
N ARG A 239 25.78 14.17 -8.26
CA ARG A 239 25.96 12.73 -8.48
C ARG A 239 24.64 11.97 -8.26
N PRO A 240 23.63 12.20 -9.12
CA PRO A 240 22.35 11.52 -8.99
C PRO A 240 22.49 10.03 -9.31
N THR A 241 21.62 9.25 -8.71
CA THR A 241 21.48 7.81 -8.92
C THR A 241 20.09 7.54 -9.49
N LEU A 242 20.04 6.72 -10.53
CA LEU A 242 18.80 6.23 -11.14
C LEU A 242 18.58 4.79 -10.70
N THR A 243 17.44 4.54 -10.06
CA THR A 243 16.98 3.22 -9.67
C THR A 243 15.58 2.97 -10.19
N SER A 244 15.08 1.75 -10.02
CA SER A 244 13.67 1.41 -10.28
C SER A 244 13.21 0.41 -9.22
N PRO A 245 11.95 0.49 -8.75
CA PRO A 245 11.37 -0.59 -7.93
C PRO A 245 11.15 -1.89 -8.72
N CYS A 246 11.38 -1.87 -10.05
CA CYS A 246 11.19 -3.01 -10.95
C CYS A 246 9.71 -3.49 -11.05
N GLU A 247 8.78 -2.60 -10.71
CA GLU A 247 7.34 -2.77 -10.86
C GLU A 247 6.91 -2.34 -12.27
N PHE A 248 6.20 -3.21 -12.99
CA PHE A 248 5.66 -2.89 -14.31
C PHE A 248 4.44 -1.98 -14.21
N LEU A 249 4.40 -0.95 -15.05
CA LEU A 249 3.21 -0.12 -15.26
C LEU A 249 3.08 0.31 -16.71
N THR A 250 1.87 0.71 -17.10
CA THR A 250 1.63 1.32 -18.41
C THR A 250 1.93 2.82 -18.39
N GLY A 251 2.23 3.39 -19.57
CA GLY A 251 2.24 4.84 -19.75
C GLY A 251 0.90 5.48 -19.36
N ARG A 252 -0.23 4.80 -19.59
CA ARG A 252 -1.58 5.22 -19.17
C ARG A 252 -1.63 5.48 -17.66
N SER A 253 -1.13 4.54 -16.86
CA SER A 253 -1.11 4.64 -15.41
C SER A 253 -0.11 5.69 -14.91
N PHE A 254 1.10 5.75 -15.49
CA PHE A 254 2.10 6.75 -15.12
C PHE A 254 1.63 8.18 -15.41
N TYR A 255 1.24 8.48 -16.65
CA TYR A 255 0.78 9.82 -17.04
C TYR A 255 -0.60 10.15 -16.47
N GLY A 256 -1.47 9.16 -16.29
CA GLY A 256 -2.76 9.30 -15.62
C GLY A 256 -2.61 9.73 -14.17
N MET A 257 -1.79 9.02 -13.39
CA MET A 257 -1.50 9.35 -12.00
C MET A 257 -0.81 10.72 -11.89
N LYS A 258 0.20 10.98 -12.72
CA LYS A 258 0.90 12.28 -12.77
C LYS A 258 -0.04 13.44 -13.07
N LYS A 259 -1.09 13.22 -13.86
CA LYS A 259 -2.12 14.23 -14.16
C LYS A 259 -3.18 14.37 -13.07
N ALA A 260 -3.50 13.30 -12.34
CA ALA A 260 -4.52 13.31 -11.29
C ALA A 260 -4.01 13.91 -9.98
N VAL A 261 -2.84 13.45 -9.51
CA VAL A 261 -2.30 13.74 -8.17
C VAL A 261 -0.90 14.37 -8.20
N ASN A 262 -0.45 14.85 -9.37
CA ASN A 262 0.87 15.48 -9.65
C ASN A 262 2.12 14.61 -9.44
N ILE A 263 2.05 13.57 -8.61
CA ILE A 263 3.17 12.72 -8.20
C ILE A 263 2.83 11.25 -8.46
N VAL A 264 3.75 10.50 -9.08
CA VAL A 264 3.61 9.06 -9.29
C VAL A 264 4.46 8.34 -8.23
N HIS A 265 3.90 7.32 -7.58
CA HIS A 265 4.59 6.57 -6.52
C HIS A 265 4.59 5.08 -6.79
N SER A 266 5.70 4.40 -6.50
CA SER A 266 5.80 2.93 -6.43
C SER A 266 4.92 2.36 -5.31
N VAL A 267 4.76 1.03 -5.23
CA VAL A 267 4.07 0.40 -4.08
C VAL A 267 4.76 0.75 -2.76
N LEU A 268 6.09 0.88 -2.78
CA LEU A 268 6.90 1.29 -1.62
C LEU A 268 6.92 2.81 -1.35
N LYS A 269 6.08 3.61 -2.04
CA LYS A 269 6.00 5.08 -1.94
C LYS A 269 7.25 5.84 -2.42
N GLU A 270 8.04 5.26 -3.30
CA GLU A 270 9.16 5.97 -3.94
C GLU A 270 8.65 6.77 -5.15
N GLU A 271 9.06 8.03 -5.27
CA GLU A 271 8.58 8.89 -6.35
C GLU A 271 9.19 8.49 -7.71
N LEU A 272 8.32 8.13 -8.65
CA LEU A 272 8.67 7.76 -10.01
C LEU A 272 8.70 9.04 -10.88
N LYS A 273 9.91 9.54 -11.13
CA LYS A 273 10.14 10.81 -11.86
C LYS A 273 9.92 10.65 -13.37
N LEU A 274 10.37 9.52 -13.93
CA LEU A 274 10.32 9.21 -15.37
C LEU A 274 9.67 7.84 -15.62
N PHE A 275 9.16 7.65 -16.84
CA PHE A 275 8.66 6.38 -17.35
C PHE A 275 9.59 5.88 -18.46
N LEU A 276 10.17 4.70 -18.27
CA LEU A 276 11.05 4.05 -19.24
C LEU A 276 10.31 2.88 -19.90
N PRO A 277 9.80 3.03 -21.14
CA PRO A 277 9.16 1.92 -21.86
C PRO A 277 10.19 0.81 -22.16
N LEU A 278 9.74 -0.45 -22.15
CA LEU A 278 10.61 -1.63 -22.27
C LEU A 278 10.19 -2.50 -23.46
N PHE A 279 11.17 -2.94 -24.25
CA PHE A 279 10.95 -3.96 -25.27
C PHE A 279 10.63 -5.30 -24.62
N ILE A 280 9.34 -5.68 -24.63
CA ILE A 280 8.83 -6.93 -24.03
C ILE A 280 8.49 -7.97 -25.11
N HIS A 281 7.93 -7.55 -26.24
CA HIS A 281 7.53 -8.39 -27.36
C HIS A 281 7.72 -7.64 -28.68
N PRO A 282 8.02 -8.28 -29.84
CA PRO A 282 8.21 -7.57 -31.12
C PRO A 282 7.06 -6.61 -31.50
N ASP A 283 5.80 -7.05 -31.41
CA ASP A 283 4.64 -6.18 -31.75
C ASP A 283 4.56 -4.95 -30.84
N HIS A 284 4.81 -5.16 -29.55
CA HIS A 284 4.81 -4.11 -28.52
C HIS A 284 5.98 -3.14 -28.71
N GLY A 285 7.16 -3.70 -28.98
CA GLY A 285 8.42 -3.00 -29.16
C GLY A 285 8.48 -2.09 -30.39
N SER A 286 7.65 -2.37 -31.40
CA SER A 286 7.62 -1.62 -32.67
C SER A 286 7.39 -0.11 -32.54
N GLN A 287 6.80 0.34 -31.42
CA GLN A 287 6.45 1.75 -31.15
C GLN A 287 7.27 2.36 -29.99
N ILE A 288 8.26 1.65 -29.45
CA ILE A 288 8.95 2.07 -28.22
C ILE A 288 10.01 3.14 -28.47
N LYS A 289 10.65 3.13 -29.66
CA LYS A 289 11.85 3.91 -29.96
C LYS A 289 11.73 5.38 -29.54
N ASP A 290 10.71 6.07 -30.04
CA ASP A 290 10.59 7.53 -29.88
C ASP A 290 10.40 7.93 -28.40
N GLU A 291 9.58 7.20 -27.65
CA GLU A 291 9.38 7.47 -26.22
C GLU A 291 10.60 7.05 -25.38
N PHE A 292 11.28 5.95 -25.75
CA PHE A 292 12.50 5.50 -25.10
C PHE A 292 13.64 6.53 -25.25
N GLU A 293 13.90 7.00 -26.47
CA GLU A 293 14.88 8.05 -26.73
C GLU A 293 14.52 9.35 -26.01
N LYS A 294 13.23 9.73 -26.02
CA LYS A 294 12.73 10.89 -25.26
C LYS A 294 12.99 10.76 -23.76
N THR A 295 12.71 9.60 -23.15
CA THR A 295 13.03 9.36 -21.73
C THR A 295 14.53 9.40 -21.45
N LEU A 296 15.39 8.89 -22.35
CA LEU A 296 16.83 9.00 -22.20
C LEU A 296 17.32 10.46 -22.29
N ARG A 297 16.70 11.31 -23.11
CA ARG A 297 16.97 12.75 -23.13
C ARG A 297 16.51 13.45 -21.85
N GLU A 298 15.42 13.01 -21.21
CA GLU A 298 15.07 13.47 -19.86
C GLU A 298 16.08 13.00 -18.80
N VAL A 299 16.62 11.78 -18.92
CA VAL A 299 17.74 11.29 -18.08
C VAL A 299 18.98 12.17 -18.25
N ALA A 300 19.33 12.57 -19.47
CA ALA A 300 20.47 13.45 -19.72
C ALA A 300 20.37 14.79 -18.96
N LYS A 301 19.17 15.38 -18.83
CA LYS A 301 18.95 16.61 -18.03
C LYS A 301 19.24 16.43 -16.55
N ILE A 302 19.09 15.22 -16.03
CA ILE A 302 19.33 14.88 -14.62
C ILE A 302 20.83 14.63 -14.39
N MET A 303 21.51 13.99 -15.35
CA MET A 303 22.88 13.49 -15.20
C MET A 303 23.93 14.57 -15.57
N PRO A 304 24.70 15.15 -14.62
CA PRO A 304 25.51 16.36 -14.85
C PRO A 304 26.65 16.30 -15.90
N LYS A 305 26.88 15.14 -16.53
CA LYS A 305 27.92 14.92 -17.55
C LYS A 305 27.38 14.81 -18.98
N TYR A 306 26.06 14.89 -19.16
CA TYR A 306 25.40 14.65 -20.43
C TYR A 306 24.54 15.86 -20.84
N ASP A 307 24.38 16.07 -22.14
CA ASP A 307 23.51 17.11 -22.69
C ASP A 307 22.33 16.47 -23.43
N PRO A 308 21.08 16.89 -23.17
CA PRO A 308 19.89 16.25 -23.75
C PRO A 308 19.74 16.41 -25.28
N LYS A 309 20.48 17.36 -25.88
CA LYS A 309 20.46 17.63 -27.33
C LYS A 309 21.64 16.97 -28.03
N THR A 310 22.85 17.01 -27.46
CA THR A 310 24.08 16.60 -28.14
C THR A 310 24.65 15.25 -27.72
N SER A 311 24.33 14.71 -26.53
CA SER A 311 24.78 13.37 -26.15
C SER A 311 24.12 12.29 -27.02
N PHE A 312 24.91 11.29 -27.42
CA PHE A 312 24.45 10.14 -28.19
C PHE A 312 23.51 9.26 -27.35
N ILE A 313 22.48 8.69 -27.98
CA ILE A 313 21.51 7.83 -27.29
C ILE A 313 22.19 6.58 -26.73
N GLU A 314 23.15 6.05 -27.46
CA GLU A 314 23.95 4.87 -27.12
C GLU A 314 24.73 5.08 -25.80
N GLU A 315 25.32 6.25 -25.60
CA GLU A 315 25.99 6.61 -24.35
C GLU A 315 25.01 6.68 -23.16
N LEU A 316 23.82 7.24 -23.40
CA LEU A 316 22.75 7.33 -22.41
C LEU A 316 22.17 5.94 -22.06
N VAL A 317 22.04 5.04 -23.04
CA VAL A 317 21.68 3.62 -22.84
C VAL A 317 22.73 2.93 -21.97
N LEU A 318 24.01 3.01 -22.35
CA LEU A 318 25.13 2.41 -21.62
C LEU A 318 25.27 2.97 -20.20
N LYS A 319 24.89 4.24 -19.98
CA LYS A 319 24.87 4.82 -18.64
C LYS A 319 23.63 4.40 -17.81
N THR A 320 22.48 4.22 -18.44
CA THR A 320 21.21 4.02 -17.72
C THR A 320 20.91 2.55 -17.49
N ILE A 321 20.84 1.76 -18.56
CA ILE A 321 20.30 0.39 -18.52
C ILE A 321 21.15 -0.56 -17.67
N PRO A 322 22.50 -0.59 -17.75
CA PRO A 322 23.30 -1.49 -16.91
C PRO A 322 23.15 -1.23 -15.40
N ASN A 323 22.95 0.03 -14.98
CA ASN A 323 22.76 0.37 -13.57
C ASN A 323 21.39 -0.13 -13.06
N LEU A 324 20.34 -0.02 -13.87
CA LEU A 324 19.02 -0.60 -13.55
C LEU A 324 19.08 -2.15 -13.51
N MET A 325 19.79 -2.77 -14.46
CA MET A 325 19.93 -4.23 -14.52
C MET A 325 20.78 -4.82 -13.37
N LYS A 326 21.73 -4.03 -12.81
CA LYS A 326 22.47 -4.42 -11.60
C LYS A 326 21.54 -4.54 -10.39
N MET A 327 20.65 -3.56 -10.19
CA MET A 327 19.65 -3.59 -9.11
C MET A 327 18.74 -4.82 -9.19
N ILE A 328 18.33 -5.25 -10.39
CA ILE A 328 17.51 -6.46 -10.57
C ILE A 328 18.22 -7.74 -10.06
N LYS A 329 19.54 -7.83 -10.20
CA LYS A 329 20.32 -8.95 -9.64
C LYS A 329 20.39 -8.89 -8.11
N GLU A 330 20.59 -7.70 -7.56
CA GLU A 330 20.69 -7.47 -6.11
C GLU A 330 19.34 -7.73 -5.42
N PHE A 331 18.24 -7.25 -5.99
CA PHE A 331 16.88 -7.55 -5.53
C PHE A 331 16.56 -9.06 -5.54
N LYS A 332 17.04 -9.80 -6.55
CA LYS A 332 16.89 -11.27 -6.56
C LYS A 332 17.68 -11.96 -5.46
N ALA A 333 18.88 -11.46 -5.13
CA ALA A 333 19.69 -12.00 -4.03
C ALA A 333 19.03 -11.72 -2.67
N GLU A 334 18.59 -10.48 -2.41
CA GLU A 334 17.94 -10.09 -1.14
C GLU A 334 16.64 -10.86 -0.86
N ASN A 335 15.89 -11.27 -1.89
CA ASN A 335 14.68 -12.07 -1.73
C ASN A 335 14.97 -13.57 -1.61
N ALA A 336 16.08 -14.07 -2.18
CA ALA A 336 16.51 -15.46 -1.97
C ALA A 336 16.94 -15.68 -0.51
N ASP A 337 17.70 -14.75 0.06
CA ASP A 337 18.19 -14.78 1.45
C ASP A 337 17.05 -14.73 2.49
N ARG A 338 15.87 -14.20 2.11
CA ARG A 338 14.66 -14.18 2.95
C ARG A 338 13.77 -15.43 2.76
N GLY A 339 14.04 -16.26 1.77
CA GLY A 339 13.29 -17.48 1.48
C GLY A 339 13.65 -18.66 2.39
N GLU A 340 14.82 -18.63 3.00
CA GLU A 340 15.31 -19.69 3.90
C GLU A 340 14.84 -19.47 5.35
N GLY A 341 13.55 -19.69 5.59
CA GLY A 341 13.09 -20.07 6.93
C GLY A 341 13.67 -21.45 7.32
N PRO A 342 13.84 -21.76 8.61
CA PRO A 342 14.56 -22.96 9.06
C PRO A 342 13.77 -24.25 8.80
N GLY A 343 13.87 -24.76 7.58
CA GLY A 343 13.36 -26.06 7.17
C GLY A 343 14.25 -27.19 7.68
N GLU A 344 13.66 -28.05 8.52
CA GLU A 344 14.00 -29.45 8.80
C GLU A 344 15.49 -29.86 8.82
N SER A 345 15.95 -30.23 10.01
CA SER A 345 17.24 -30.89 10.22
C SER A 345 17.30 -32.26 9.54
N GLU A 346 17.94 -32.34 8.37
CA GLU A 346 18.30 -33.61 7.74
C GLU A 346 19.21 -34.45 8.64
N ALA A 347 18.74 -35.64 9.02
CA ALA A 347 19.49 -36.60 9.81
C ALA A 347 20.63 -37.24 9.00
N LYS A 348 21.83 -36.65 9.03
CA LYS A 348 23.03 -37.24 8.40
C LYS A 348 23.48 -38.51 9.12
N SER A 349 23.11 -39.65 8.54
CA SER A 349 23.61 -40.98 8.90
C SER A 349 25.14 -41.07 8.71
N LYS A 350 25.88 -41.38 9.78
CA LYS A 350 27.33 -41.62 9.72
C LYS A 350 27.65 -42.98 9.06
N PRO A 351 28.59 -43.07 8.11
CA PRO A 351 29.22 -44.33 7.76
C PRO A 351 30.23 -44.74 8.86
N LYS A 352 30.33 -46.04 9.14
CA LYS A 352 31.29 -46.62 10.09
C LYS A 352 32.69 -46.69 9.45
N VAL A 353 33.72 -46.23 10.16
CA VAL A 353 35.12 -46.64 9.95
C VAL A 353 35.67 -47.17 11.27
N LYS A 354 36.52 -48.20 11.20
CA LYS A 354 36.91 -49.07 12.32
C LYS A 354 38.01 -48.48 13.20
N ASN A 355 38.01 -48.81 14.49
CA ASN A 355 39.15 -48.63 15.40
C ASN A 355 40.34 -49.53 15.01
N CYS A 356 41.56 -49.07 15.33
CA CYS A 356 42.48 -49.82 16.20
C CYS A 356 43.66 -48.95 16.68
N ASP A 357 43.60 -48.59 17.96
CA ASP A 357 44.66 -48.53 18.98
C ASP A 357 46.15 -48.37 18.61
N LYS A 358 46.77 -47.33 19.21
CA LYS A 358 47.99 -47.36 20.06
C LYS A 358 48.24 -45.94 20.60
N ALA A 359 48.17 -45.70 21.91
CA ALA A 359 49.10 -46.07 22.99
C ALA A 359 50.20 -45.01 23.22
N GLU A 360 50.46 -44.72 24.49
CA GLU A 360 51.16 -43.53 25.01
C GLU A 360 52.69 -43.59 24.88
N THR A 361 53.35 -42.42 24.90
CA THR A 361 54.65 -42.28 25.59
C THR A 361 54.90 -40.82 26.01
N GLN A 362 55.27 -40.60 27.28
CA GLN A 362 55.90 -39.34 27.74
C GLN A 362 57.43 -39.48 27.72
N VAL A 363 58.15 -38.46 27.25
CA VAL A 363 59.57 -38.26 27.59
C VAL A 363 59.82 -36.76 27.84
N LYS A 364 60.64 -36.46 28.85
CA LYS A 364 61.08 -35.12 29.25
C LYS A 364 62.41 -34.79 28.57
N ASP A 365 62.74 -33.51 28.38
CA ASP A 365 64.00 -33.01 28.95
C ASP A 365 64.08 -31.49 29.16
N LYS A 366 65.10 -31.06 29.92
CA LYS A 366 65.51 -29.67 30.19
C LYS A 366 66.48 -29.18 29.07
N THR A 367 67.01 -27.95 28.97
CA THR A 367 67.63 -27.03 29.96
C THR A 367 67.91 -25.65 29.31
N GLU A 368 67.94 -24.58 30.14
CA GLU A 368 68.75 -23.33 30.04
C GLU A 368 68.75 -22.43 28.75
N GLY A 369 68.80 -21.08 28.81
CA GLY A 369 68.74 -20.14 29.94
C GLY A 369 69.08 -18.66 29.56
N LYS A 370 68.73 -17.70 30.43
CA LYS A 370 69.12 -16.25 30.49
C LYS A 370 68.62 -15.31 29.35
N GLY A 371 68.21 -14.04 29.61
CA GLY A 371 68.07 -13.28 30.86
C GLY A 371 67.54 -11.83 30.70
N SER A 372 67.49 -11.06 31.80
CA SER A 372 67.10 -9.61 31.98
C SER A 372 65.67 -9.18 31.56
N ALA A 373 64.77 -8.74 32.47
CA ALA A 373 64.72 -7.49 33.27
C ALA A 373 64.36 -6.23 32.42
N SER A 374 63.46 -5.31 32.81
CA SER A 374 63.06 -4.84 34.14
C SER A 374 61.61 -4.32 34.24
N ALA A 375 61.16 -4.19 35.50
CA ALA A 375 59.90 -3.71 36.09
C ALA A 375 59.56 -2.22 35.78
N ARG A 376 58.48 -1.55 36.26
CA ARG A 376 57.57 -1.60 37.45
C ARG A 376 56.18 -1.08 37.02
N GLY A 377 55.05 -1.03 37.75
CA GLY A 377 54.61 -1.26 39.14
C GLY A 377 53.29 -0.47 39.34
N ALA A 378 52.20 -1.05 39.85
CA ALA A 378 51.68 -0.85 41.22
C ALA A 378 51.36 0.62 41.64
N SER A 379 50.24 1.01 42.27
CA SER A 379 49.09 0.27 42.86
C SER A 379 48.04 1.21 43.53
N ARG A 380 46.85 0.67 43.89
CA ARG A 380 45.92 1.08 45.00
C ARG A 380 45.24 2.48 44.91
N GLY A 381 44.06 2.73 45.52
CA GLY A 381 43.10 1.83 46.19
C GLY A 381 41.94 2.55 46.94
N ARG A 382 40.78 1.88 47.04
CA ARG A 382 39.60 2.03 47.95
C ARG A 382 39.32 3.34 48.74
N GLY A 383 38.04 3.74 48.75
CA GLY A 383 37.39 4.46 49.86
C GLY A 383 35.85 4.57 49.70
N LYS A 384 35.06 4.23 50.74
CA LYS A 384 33.59 4.40 50.82
C LYS A 384 33.25 5.33 51.99
N THR A 385 32.21 6.16 51.87
CA THR A 385 31.30 6.58 52.97
C THR A 385 30.00 7.18 52.40
N ALA A 386 28.98 7.42 53.22
CA ALA A 386 27.60 7.70 52.81
C ALA A 386 26.90 8.77 53.66
N GLY A 387 25.76 9.31 53.19
CA GLY A 387 24.66 9.76 54.07
C GLY A 387 23.89 11.04 53.68
N LYS A 388 22.54 10.92 53.62
CA LYS A 388 21.45 11.92 53.87
C LYS A 388 21.45 13.27 53.08
N GLY A 389 20.31 13.90 52.72
CA GLY A 389 18.90 13.48 52.73
C GLY A 389 17.88 14.57 53.18
N THR A 390 17.30 15.33 52.23
CA THR A 390 16.07 16.19 52.27
C THR A 390 15.75 16.65 50.82
N LYS A 391 14.55 16.93 50.28
CA LYS A 391 13.10 16.81 50.63
C LYS A 391 12.30 18.10 50.98
N ARG A 392 11.20 18.36 50.23
CA ARG A 392 10.19 19.46 50.25
C ARG A 392 10.60 20.72 49.44
N LYS A 393 9.70 21.51 48.82
CA LYS A 393 8.20 21.56 48.83
C LYS A 393 7.66 22.11 47.47
N ALA A 394 6.35 22.08 47.25
CA ALA A 394 5.63 22.71 46.13
C ALA A 394 4.89 23.98 46.56
N GLU A 395 4.46 24.81 45.60
CA GLU A 395 3.40 25.84 45.73
C GLU A 395 2.81 26.17 44.33
N ASP A 396 1.56 26.63 44.30
CA ASP A 396 0.66 26.78 43.13
C ASP A 396 0.42 28.29 42.77
N ASP A 397 -0.71 28.56 42.09
CA ASP A 397 -1.33 29.84 41.68
C ASP A 397 -0.74 30.46 40.37
N ASP A 398 -1.44 30.58 39.23
CA ASP A 398 -2.82 31.00 38.84
C ASP A 398 -2.85 32.48 38.37
N ASP A 399 -3.18 32.71 37.08
CA ASP A 399 -3.78 33.96 36.58
C ASP A 399 -4.15 33.95 35.07
N GLN A 400 -5.46 34.10 34.81
CA GLN A 400 -6.12 34.98 33.82
C GLN A 400 -5.79 34.95 32.29
N GLU A 401 -6.75 34.36 31.56
CA GLU A 401 -7.54 34.96 30.47
C GLU A 401 -7.03 36.22 29.70
N GLU A 402 -6.85 36.10 28.38
CA GLU A 402 -7.23 37.18 27.43
C GLU A 402 -7.66 36.62 26.04
N VAL A 403 -8.72 37.22 25.48
CA VAL A 403 -9.23 36.98 24.12
C VAL A 403 -9.35 38.31 23.37
N PRO A 404 -8.84 38.42 22.13
CA PRO A 404 -9.37 39.41 21.18
C PRO A 404 -10.19 38.79 20.04
N LYS A 405 -11.30 39.47 19.74
CA LYS A 405 -12.35 39.07 18.79
C LYS A 405 -11.96 39.23 17.32
N SER A 406 -12.59 38.40 16.51
CA SER A 406 -12.72 38.54 15.04
C SER A 406 -13.13 39.95 14.58
N LYS A 407 -12.59 40.41 13.45
CA LYS A 407 -13.21 41.46 12.61
C LYS A 407 -13.68 40.88 11.28
N LYS A 408 -15.00 40.79 11.09
CA LYS A 408 -15.63 40.68 9.77
C LYS A 408 -15.62 42.05 9.10
N ALA A 409 -15.19 42.14 7.84
CA ALA A 409 -15.43 43.28 6.98
C ALA A 409 -16.34 42.84 5.82
N ALA A 410 -17.58 43.32 5.81
CA ALA A 410 -18.49 43.17 4.69
C ALA A 410 -18.49 44.46 3.87
N ALA A 411 -18.10 44.37 2.59
CA ALA A 411 -18.19 45.48 1.65
C ALA A 411 -19.40 45.27 0.73
N ALA A 412 -20.38 46.17 0.80
CA ALA A 412 -21.60 46.08 0.01
C ALA A 412 -21.41 46.62 -1.42
N GLY A 413 -21.74 45.81 -2.43
CA GLY A 413 -21.81 46.24 -3.82
C GLY A 413 -23.06 47.10 -4.10
N ARG A 414 -22.88 48.27 -4.72
CA ARG A 414 -23.96 49.15 -5.22
C ARG A 414 -23.99 49.16 -6.75
N GLY A 415 -25.20 49.31 -7.31
CA GLY A 415 -25.46 49.72 -8.71
C GLY A 415 -25.48 48.56 -9.71
N ARG A 416 -26.64 48.07 -10.16
CA ARG A 416 -27.60 48.66 -11.14
C ARG A 416 -27.00 48.94 -12.53
N GLY A 417 -27.45 48.17 -13.52
CA GLY A 417 -27.26 48.44 -14.95
C GLY A 417 -28.04 47.45 -15.83
N ARG A 418 -29.27 47.79 -16.20
CA ARG A 418 -30.08 47.03 -17.19
C ARG A 418 -29.64 47.42 -18.61
N GLY A 419 -29.61 46.46 -19.55
CA GLY A 419 -29.43 46.78 -20.97
C GLY A 419 -29.54 45.55 -21.88
N ARG A 420 -30.73 45.31 -22.45
CA ARG A 420 -30.92 44.40 -23.60
C ARG A 420 -30.52 45.13 -24.89
N GLY A 421 -30.02 44.45 -25.92
CA GLY A 421 -29.92 45.04 -27.26
C GLY A 421 -29.12 44.21 -28.27
N SER A 422 -29.81 43.62 -29.24
CA SER A 422 -29.28 42.70 -30.26
C SER A 422 -28.25 43.29 -31.24
N ALA A 423 -27.29 42.43 -31.62
CA ALA A 423 -26.80 42.14 -32.98
C ALA A 423 -26.32 43.26 -33.94
N ALA A 424 -25.04 43.16 -34.35
CA ALA A 424 -24.63 43.28 -35.77
C ALA A 424 -23.22 42.71 -36.07
N LYS A 425 -23.17 41.82 -37.08
CA LYS A 425 -22.12 41.61 -38.12
C LYS A 425 -20.60 41.65 -37.82
N LYS A 426 -19.99 40.51 -38.21
CA LYS A 426 -18.81 40.32 -39.11
C LYS A 426 -17.38 40.72 -38.68
N GLN A 427 -16.53 39.69 -38.74
CA GLN A 427 -15.25 39.63 -39.48
C GLN A 427 -14.31 40.86 -39.41
N ARG A 428 -13.23 40.72 -38.64
CA ARG A 428 -11.93 40.41 -39.27
C ARG A 428 -11.04 39.60 -38.34
#